data_AF-A0A0L7QYH1-F1
#
_entry.id   AF-A0A0L7QYH1-F1
#
_cell.length_a   1.000
_cell.length_b   1.000
_cell.length_c   1.000
_cell.angle_alpha   90.00
_cell.angle_beta   90.00
_cell.angle_gamma   90.00
#
_symmetry.space_group_name_H-M   'P 1'
#
loop_
_entity.id
_entity.type
_entity.pdbx_description
1 polymer ?
#
loop_
_entity_poly.entity_id
_entity_poly.type
_entity_poly.pdbx_seq_one_letter_code
_entity_poly.pdbx_strand_id
1 'polypeptide(L)'
;MFNPSLPSPFTRAIECLGFGLINKVFLDFGISWWKPNTEGFQLLWTEGTFCNKKLASWTRDMTGFDVLPNHEGILLGWVCGRGAYIVETLSEQQVATDCENLLKHYLKLDKISPVKECLRTQWNANKYVRGSYSHITTRCDADGITPCCLSEPIWGKSKKKCNEVRKSMHSSMKLWKIITINFTLGCTYYDVCW
;
A
#
# COMPACT_ATOMS: atom_id res chain seq x y z
N MET A 1 4.15 -16.83 16.97
CA MET A 1 5.24 -16.45 17.90
C MET A 1 6.35 -17.48 17.76
N PHE A 2 7.63 -17.06 17.72
CA PHE A 2 8.78 -17.96 17.60
C PHE A 2 9.15 -18.57 18.95
N ASN A 3 9.55 -19.84 18.95
CA ASN A 3 10.11 -20.52 20.11
C ASN A 3 11.33 -21.36 19.67
N PRO A 4 12.58 -20.98 20.02
CA PRO A 4 12.95 -19.86 20.90
C PRO A 4 12.67 -18.48 20.27
N SER A 5 12.71 -17.44 21.10
CA SER A 5 12.60 -16.04 20.65
C SER A 5 13.66 -15.68 19.61
N LEU A 6 13.32 -14.75 18.71
CA LEU A 6 14.26 -14.23 17.72
C LEU A 6 15.46 -13.54 18.42
N PRO A 7 16.69 -13.68 17.89
CA PRO A 7 17.85 -12.94 18.38
C PRO A 7 17.64 -11.42 18.27
N SER A 8 18.26 -10.67 19.18
CA SER A 8 18.08 -9.21 19.26
C SER A 8 18.35 -8.44 17.96
N PRO A 9 19.32 -8.81 17.08
CA PRO A 9 19.52 -8.10 15.82
C PRO A 9 18.30 -8.15 14.89
N PHE A 10 17.59 -9.28 14.85
CA PHE A 10 16.40 -9.45 14.01
C PHE A 10 15.21 -8.67 14.56
N THR A 11 14.99 -8.73 15.87
CA THR A 11 13.91 -7.96 16.52
C THR A 11 14.14 -6.45 16.34
N ARG A 12 15.37 -5.96 16.54
CA ARG A 12 15.71 -4.55 16.31
C ARG A 12 15.50 -4.17 14.84
N ALA A 13 15.91 -5.01 13.90
CA ALA A 13 15.69 -4.75 12.48
C ALA A 13 14.20 -4.67 12.12
N ILE A 14 13.36 -5.56 12.67
CA ILE A 14 11.89 -5.54 12.50
C ILE A 14 11.29 -4.24 13.07
N GLU A 15 11.76 -3.80 14.25
CA GLU A 15 11.23 -2.59 14.91
C GLU A 15 11.71 -1.28 14.29
N CYS A 16 12.88 -1.28 13.63
CA CYS A 16 13.42 -0.11 12.95
C CYS A 16 12.84 0.05 11.55
N LEU A 17 12.66 -1.05 10.82
CA LEU A 17 12.01 -1.01 9.51
C LEU A 17 10.55 -0.61 9.68
N GLY A 18 10.13 0.37 8.90
CA GLY A 18 8.76 0.83 8.89
C GLY A 18 7.91 -0.09 8.04
N PHE A 19 6.63 -0.22 8.39
CA PHE A 19 5.64 -0.92 7.58
C PHE A 19 4.47 0.03 7.35
N GLY A 20 4.42 0.58 6.14
CA GLY A 20 3.49 1.63 5.75
C GLY A 20 2.14 1.08 5.30
N LEU A 21 1.22 2.01 5.01
CA LEU A 21 -0.10 1.70 4.49
C LEU A 21 -0.43 2.58 3.29
N ILE A 22 -0.82 1.94 2.19
CA ILE A 22 -1.37 2.55 0.98
C ILE A 22 -2.58 1.71 0.60
N ASN A 23 -3.72 2.36 0.40
CA ASN A 23 -4.93 1.72 -0.09
C ASN A 23 -5.28 2.18 -1.50
N LYS A 24 -6.01 1.33 -2.21
CA LYS A 24 -6.59 1.57 -3.52
C LYS A 24 -8.09 1.74 -3.38
N VAL A 25 -8.65 2.72 -4.09
CA VAL A 25 -10.09 2.97 -4.19
C VAL A 25 -10.49 2.87 -5.65
N PHE A 26 -11.33 1.91 -6.00
CA PHE A 26 -11.88 1.76 -7.34
C PHE A 26 -13.25 2.41 -7.38
N LEU A 27 -13.45 3.33 -8.32
CA LEU A 27 -14.71 4.02 -8.56
C LEU A 27 -15.22 3.63 -9.93
N ASP A 28 -16.34 2.91 -9.97
CA ASP A 28 -17.00 2.54 -11.21
C ASP A 28 -18.15 3.51 -11.51
N PHE A 29 -18.02 4.26 -12.61
CA PHE A 29 -19.05 5.16 -13.13
C PHE A 29 -19.94 4.47 -14.18
N GLY A 30 -19.57 3.26 -14.61
CA GLY A 30 -20.16 2.46 -15.68
C GLY A 30 -19.89 2.97 -17.09
N ILE A 31 -19.75 4.28 -17.27
CA ILE A 31 -19.36 4.93 -18.54
C ILE A 31 -18.37 6.05 -18.21
N SER A 32 -17.31 6.19 -19.01
CA SER A 32 -16.35 7.28 -18.85
C SER A 32 -16.98 8.63 -19.17
N TRP A 33 -16.92 9.57 -18.22
CA TRP A 33 -17.34 10.97 -18.41
C TRP A 33 -16.17 11.89 -18.80
N TRP A 34 -14.94 11.37 -18.78
CA TRP A 34 -13.72 12.09 -19.16
C TRP A 34 -13.41 11.98 -20.66
N LYS A 35 -12.47 12.80 -21.13
CA LYS A 35 -12.09 12.84 -22.55
C LYS A 35 -11.36 11.54 -22.96
N PRO A 36 -11.47 11.09 -24.22
CA PRO A 36 -10.63 10.04 -24.75
C PRO A 36 -9.14 10.35 -24.53
N ASN A 37 -8.32 9.31 -24.31
CA ASN A 37 -6.89 9.41 -24.00
C ASN A 37 -6.55 10.10 -22.66
N THR A 38 -7.51 10.30 -21.76
CA THR A 38 -7.21 10.70 -20.38
C THR A 38 -6.57 9.52 -19.65
N GLU A 39 -5.40 9.74 -19.05
CA GLU A 39 -4.69 8.73 -18.25
C GLU A 39 -5.07 8.77 -16.76
N GLY A 40 -5.53 9.94 -16.28
CA GLY A 40 -5.89 10.14 -14.89
C GLY A 40 -5.97 11.60 -14.50
N PHE A 41 -6.13 11.84 -13.21
CA PHE A 41 -6.27 13.13 -12.56
C PHE A 41 -5.37 13.14 -11.31
N GLN A 42 -4.27 13.90 -11.36
CA GLN A 42 -3.36 14.05 -10.23
C GLN A 42 -3.74 15.28 -9.40
N LEU A 43 -3.74 15.14 -8.08
CA LEU A 43 -4.15 16.19 -7.15
C LEU A 43 -2.91 16.89 -6.59
N LEU A 44 -2.83 18.20 -6.81
CA LEU A 44 -1.78 19.04 -6.25
C LEU A 44 -2.32 19.82 -5.05
N TRP A 45 -1.83 19.48 -3.87
CA TRP A 45 -2.18 20.12 -2.62
C TRP A 45 -1.31 21.36 -2.40
N THR A 46 -1.94 22.50 -2.10
CA THR A 46 -1.24 23.75 -1.76
C THR A 46 -1.51 24.13 -0.30
N GLU A 47 -0.64 24.93 0.33
CA GLU A 47 -0.80 25.27 1.75
C GLU A 47 -2.16 25.89 2.13
N GLY A 48 -2.84 26.56 1.20
CA GLY A 48 -4.20 27.10 1.42
C GLY A 48 -5.33 26.06 1.31
N THR A 49 -5.10 24.90 0.70
CA THR A 49 -6.13 23.86 0.51
C THR A 49 -6.44 23.06 1.77
N PHE A 50 -5.56 23.09 2.77
CA PHE A 50 -5.73 22.36 4.04
C PHE A 50 -6.92 22.83 4.89
N CYS A 51 -7.49 24.00 4.58
CA CYS A 51 -8.62 24.57 5.31
C CYS A 51 -9.99 24.35 4.64
N ASN A 52 -10.06 23.58 3.55
CA ASN A 52 -11.33 23.35 2.86
C ASN A 52 -12.24 22.42 3.67
N LYS A 53 -13.06 23.00 4.56
CA LYS A 53 -14.06 22.29 5.37
C LYS A 53 -15.16 21.59 4.56
N LYS A 54 -15.23 21.80 3.24
CA LYS A 54 -16.23 21.16 2.37
C LYS A 54 -15.82 19.76 1.92
N LEU A 55 -14.54 19.41 1.99
CA LEU A 55 -14.03 18.09 1.60
C LEU A 55 -13.77 17.23 2.82
N ALA A 56 -14.00 15.92 2.68
CA ALA A 56 -13.72 14.97 3.74
C ALA A 56 -12.23 14.96 4.06
N SER A 57 -11.88 15.07 5.35
CA SER A 57 -10.49 15.34 5.77
C SER A 57 -9.47 14.27 5.37
N TRP A 58 -9.91 13.03 5.11
CA TRP A 58 -9.04 11.94 4.68
C TRP A 58 -8.61 12.07 3.20
N THR A 59 -9.42 12.75 2.37
CA THR A 59 -9.14 12.91 0.94
C THR A 59 -7.88 13.73 0.66
N ARG A 60 -7.41 14.52 1.64
CA ARG A 60 -6.10 15.18 1.64
C ARG A 60 -4.94 14.24 1.36
N ASP A 61 -5.05 13.00 1.81
CA ASP A 61 -3.97 12.02 1.67
C ASP A 61 -4.14 11.18 0.38
N MET A 62 -5.02 11.60 -0.55
CA MET A 62 -5.10 11.04 -1.89
C MET A 62 -4.13 11.75 -2.84
N THR A 63 -3.42 10.97 -3.65
CA THR A 63 -2.49 11.53 -4.66
C THR A 63 -3.21 11.85 -5.97
N GLY A 64 -4.24 11.08 -6.32
CA GLY A 64 -4.94 11.21 -7.58
C GLY A 64 -5.77 9.98 -7.93
N PHE A 65 -6.26 9.97 -9.16
CA PHE A 65 -7.05 8.90 -9.76
C PHE A 65 -6.50 8.56 -11.15
N ASP A 66 -6.14 7.32 -11.39
CA ASP A 66 -5.74 6.84 -12.71
C ASP A 66 -6.92 6.18 -13.42
N VAL A 67 -7.01 6.35 -14.74
CA VAL A 67 -7.95 5.57 -15.55
C VAL A 67 -7.46 4.13 -15.60
N LEU A 68 -8.31 3.19 -15.20
CA LEU A 68 -7.92 1.78 -15.18
C LEU A 68 -7.86 1.23 -16.62
N PRO A 69 -6.70 0.75 -17.10
CA PRO A 69 -6.58 0.26 -18.47
C PRO A 69 -7.49 -0.94 -18.73
N ASN A 70 -8.11 -0.99 -19.91
CA ASN A 70 -9.03 -2.06 -20.33
C ASN A 70 -10.33 -2.17 -19.52
N HIS A 71 -10.65 -1.18 -18.68
CA HIS A 71 -11.90 -1.13 -17.93
C HIS A 71 -12.58 0.22 -18.13
N GLU A 72 -13.67 0.23 -18.92
CA GLU A 72 -14.41 1.47 -19.20
C GLU A 72 -15.06 2.02 -17.92
N GLY A 73 -14.97 3.35 -17.74
CA GLY A 73 -15.68 4.02 -16.65
C GLY A 73 -15.10 3.77 -15.25
N ILE A 74 -13.92 3.15 -15.12
CA ILE A 74 -13.29 2.91 -13.82
C ILE A 74 -12.10 3.85 -13.57
N LEU A 75 -12.13 4.51 -12.41
CA LEU A 75 -10.99 5.25 -11.86
C LEU A 75 -10.39 4.51 -10.66
N LEU A 76 -9.06 4.45 -10.61
CA LEU A 76 -8.26 3.92 -9.50
C LEU A 76 -7.64 5.07 -8.71
N GLY A 77 -8.17 5.33 -7.52
CA GLY A 77 -7.61 6.27 -6.56
C GLY A 77 -6.56 5.64 -5.66
N TRP A 78 -5.51 6.40 -5.36
CA TRP A 78 -4.47 6.03 -4.40
C TRP A 78 -4.56 6.89 -3.16
N VAL A 79 -4.52 6.25 -1.98
CA VAL A 79 -4.55 6.94 -0.69
C VAL A 79 -3.43 6.43 0.21
N CYS A 80 -2.65 7.36 0.75
CA CYS A 80 -1.52 7.10 1.64
C CYS A 80 -1.72 7.79 2.99
N GLY A 81 -0.67 7.87 3.80
CA GLY A 81 -0.66 8.64 5.05
C GLY A 81 -1.77 8.27 6.03
N ARG A 82 -2.32 9.26 6.72
CA ARG A 82 -3.39 9.04 7.72
C ARG A 82 -4.72 8.66 7.05
N GLY A 83 -5.00 9.21 5.87
CA GLY A 83 -6.20 8.89 5.08
C GLY A 83 -6.29 7.41 4.75
N ALA A 84 -5.16 6.72 4.54
CA ALA A 84 -5.15 5.28 4.28
C ALA A 84 -5.67 4.45 5.45
N TYR A 85 -5.50 4.92 6.69
CA TYR A 85 -6.09 4.26 7.88
C TYR A 85 -7.57 4.61 8.02
N ILE A 86 -7.93 5.87 7.78
CA ILE A 86 -9.31 6.35 7.92
C ILE A 86 -10.22 5.68 6.90
N VAL A 87 -9.79 5.57 5.63
CA VAL A 87 -10.59 4.98 4.55
C VAL A 87 -10.99 3.53 4.86
N GLU A 88 -10.18 2.79 5.63
CA GLU A 88 -10.51 1.41 6.03
C GLU A 88 -11.72 1.32 6.96
N THR A 89 -12.02 2.41 7.69
CA THR A 89 -13.13 2.49 8.65
C THR A 89 -14.43 3.01 8.04
N LEU A 90 -14.40 3.51 6.81
CA LEU A 90 -15.55 4.12 6.14
C LEU A 90 -16.32 3.08 5.31
N SER A 91 -17.62 3.29 5.10
CA SER A 91 -18.38 2.50 4.14
C SER A 91 -18.00 2.87 2.70
N GLU A 92 -18.18 1.93 1.77
CA GLU A 92 -17.94 2.13 0.35
C GLU A 92 -18.78 3.31 -0.21
N GLN A 93 -20.01 3.48 0.27
CA GLN A 93 -20.89 4.59 -0.14
C GLN A 93 -20.35 5.95 0.31
N GLN A 94 -19.80 6.03 1.52
CA GLN A 94 -19.18 7.26 2.01
C GLN A 94 -17.93 7.59 1.20
N VAL A 95 -17.08 6.59 0.94
CA VAL A 95 -15.86 6.76 0.14
C VAL A 95 -16.20 7.21 -1.29
N ALA A 96 -17.19 6.59 -1.93
CA ALA A 96 -17.68 7.01 -3.24
C ALA A 96 -18.11 8.48 -3.26
N THR A 97 -18.95 8.88 -2.30
CA THR A 97 -19.47 10.26 -2.18
C THR A 97 -18.34 11.27 -1.96
N ASP A 98 -17.39 10.94 -1.08
CA ASP A 98 -16.25 11.81 -0.77
C ASP A 98 -15.34 11.99 -1.99
N CYS A 99 -15.05 10.91 -2.72
CA CYS A 99 -14.26 10.96 -3.94
C CYS A 99 -14.97 11.71 -5.07
N GLU A 100 -16.29 11.55 -5.23
CA GLU A 100 -17.07 12.36 -6.18
C GLU A 100 -16.97 13.85 -5.88
N ASN A 101 -17.16 14.23 -4.61
CA ASN A 101 -17.08 15.62 -4.18
C ASN A 101 -15.67 16.18 -4.41
N LEU A 102 -14.65 15.36 -4.18
CA LEU A 102 -13.25 15.70 -4.47
C LEU A 102 -13.03 15.98 -5.96
N LEU A 103 -13.47 15.05 -6.84
CA LEU A 103 -13.35 15.20 -8.29
C LEU A 103 -14.12 16.43 -8.81
N LYS A 104 -15.37 16.62 -8.38
CA LYS A 104 -16.19 17.80 -8.73
C LYS A 104 -15.48 19.09 -8.32
N HIS A 105 -14.92 19.12 -7.12
CA HIS A 105 -14.22 20.30 -6.59
C HIS A 105 -12.94 20.64 -7.36
N TYR A 106 -12.09 19.65 -7.67
CA TYR A 106 -10.81 19.88 -8.33
C TYR A 106 -10.94 20.07 -9.84
N LEU A 107 -11.82 19.33 -10.50
CA LEU A 107 -12.03 19.43 -11.94
C LEU A 107 -12.94 20.59 -12.34
N LYS A 108 -13.59 21.25 -11.37
CA LYS A 108 -14.60 22.30 -11.60
C LYS A 108 -15.73 21.82 -12.52
N LEU A 109 -16.12 20.56 -12.33
CA LEU A 109 -17.20 19.91 -13.07
C LEU A 109 -18.36 19.62 -12.11
N ASP A 110 -19.46 20.37 -12.25
CA ASP A 110 -20.63 20.15 -11.42
C ASP A 110 -21.40 18.87 -11.79
N LYS A 111 -21.25 18.41 -13.04
CA LYS A 111 -21.97 17.26 -13.61
C LYS A 111 -21.03 16.10 -13.92
N ILE A 112 -20.44 15.52 -12.87
CA ILE A 112 -19.83 14.18 -12.95
C ILE A 112 -20.93 13.15 -12.69
N SER A 113 -21.00 12.10 -13.51
CA SER A 113 -21.90 10.96 -13.28
C SER A 113 -21.68 10.40 -11.87
N PRO A 114 -22.73 9.98 -11.15
CA PRO A 114 -22.53 9.36 -9.84
C PRO A 114 -21.76 8.04 -9.98
N VAL A 115 -20.96 7.72 -8.97
CA VAL A 115 -20.29 6.43 -8.81
C VAL A 115 -21.36 5.39 -8.53
N LYS A 116 -21.40 4.35 -9.37
CA LYS A 116 -22.33 3.23 -9.24
C LYS A 116 -21.84 2.24 -8.20
N GLU A 117 -20.57 1.91 -8.26
CA GLU A 117 -19.93 0.98 -7.33
C GLU A 117 -18.57 1.51 -6.88
N CYS A 118 -18.26 1.25 -5.62
CA CYS A 118 -16.98 1.60 -5.03
C CYS A 118 -16.41 0.38 -4.32
N LEU A 119 -15.13 0.10 -4.55
CA LEU A 119 -14.37 -0.93 -3.85
C LEU A 119 -13.10 -0.32 -3.28
N ARG A 120 -12.70 -0.75 -2.09
CA ARG A 120 -11.47 -0.26 -1.45
C ARG A 120 -10.68 -1.40 -0.83
N THR A 121 -9.36 -1.32 -0.90
CA THR A 121 -8.50 -2.27 -0.19
C THR A 121 -8.48 -1.98 1.31
N GLN A 122 -8.18 -3.03 2.10
CA GLN A 122 -8.14 -2.99 3.57
C GLN A 122 -6.91 -3.74 4.10
N TRP A 123 -5.73 -3.30 3.67
CA TRP A 123 -4.50 -4.01 3.95
C TRP A 123 -4.13 -4.03 5.43
N ASN A 124 -4.43 -2.96 6.17
CA ASN A 124 -4.11 -2.87 7.60
C ASN A 124 -5.09 -3.71 8.45
N ALA A 125 -6.39 -3.66 8.16
CA ALA A 125 -7.39 -4.48 8.85
C ALA A 125 -7.18 -6.00 8.63
N ASN A 126 -6.53 -6.40 7.53
CA ASN A 126 -6.19 -7.78 7.30
C ASN A 126 -5.13 -8.28 8.30
N LYS A 127 -5.55 -9.13 9.24
CA LYS A 127 -4.69 -9.67 10.32
C LYS A 127 -3.45 -10.42 9.84
N TYR A 128 -3.43 -10.87 8.58
CA TYR A 128 -2.33 -11.61 7.96
C TYR A 128 -1.34 -10.71 7.21
N VAL A 129 -1.72 -9.47 6.89
CA VAL A 129 -0.88 -8.52 6.13
C VAL A 129 -0.49 -7.31 6.99
N ARG A 130 -1.46 -6.67 7.65
CA ARG A 130 -1.26 -5.57 8.62
C ARG A 130 -0.60 -4.30 8.07
N GLY A 131 -0.66 -4.07 6.77
CA GLY A 131 -0.02 -2.96 6.08
C GLY A 131 0.20 -3.27 4.61
N SER A 132 0.83 -2.36 3.86
CA SER A 132 1.08 -2.54 2.42
C SER A 132 2.54 -2.93 2.13
N TYR A 133 3.49 -2.06 2.46
CA TYR A 133 4.90 -2.22 2.09
C TYR A 133 5.83 -1.77 3.20
N SER A 134 7.03 -2.37 3.26
CA SER A 134 8.10 -1.91 4.14
C SER A 134 8.77 -0.64 3.59
N HIS A 135 9.27 0.21 4.48
CA HIS A 135 10.10 1.38 4.13
C HIS A 135 11.24 1.56 5.13
N ILE A 136 12.29 2.24 4.68
CA ILE A 136 13.44 2.61 5.51
C ILE A 136 13.03 3.84 6.33
N THR A 137 13.12 3.75 7.66
CA THR A 137 12.82 4.88 8.55
C THR A 137 14.10 5.63 8.91
N THR A 138 13.99 6.84 9.45
CA THR A 138 15.15 7.56 9.99
C THR A 138 15.84 6.84 11.15
N ARG A 139 15.14 5.92 11.83
CA ARG A 139 15.75 5.05 12.85
C ARG A 139 16.71 4.04 12.24
N CYS A 140 16.45 3.59 11.01
CA CYS A 140 17.36 2.70 10.30
C CYS A 140 18.74 3.34 10.11
N ASP A 141 18.78 4.62 9.74
CA ASP A 141 20.04 5.36 9.56
C ASP A 141 20.79 5.52 10.88
N ALA A 142 20.08 5.89 11.95
CA ALA A 142 20.67 6.06 13.28
C ALA A 142 21.26 4.75 13.84
N ASP A 143 20.61 3.61 13.54
CA ASP A 143 20.98 2.30 14.06
C ASP A 143 21.84 1.47 13.11
N GLY A 144 22.15 1.98 11.90
CA GLY A 144 22.87 1.25 10.86
C GLY A 144 22.13 0.00 10.36
N ILE A 145 20.80 0.00 10.45
CA ILE A 145 19.94 -1.12 10.02
C ILE A 145 19.61 -0.97 8.54
N THR A 146 19.77 -2.07 7.79
CA THR A 146 19.35 -2.15 6.39
C THR A 146 18.42 -3.35 6.20
N PRO A 147 17.66 -3.42 5.09
CA PRO A 147 16.86 -4.61 4.78
C PRO A 147 17.67 -5.93 4.76
N CYS A 148 18.98 -5.85 4.47
CA CYS A 148 19.88 -7.01 4.51
C CYS A 148 20.00 -7.64 5.90
N CYS A 149 19.75 -6.89 6.99
CA CYS A 149 19.75 -7.46 8.34
C CYS A 149 18.68 -8.56 8.53
N LEU A 150 17.61 -8.54 7.72
CA LEU A 150 16.55 -9.55 7.75
C LEU A 150 16.75 -10.68 6.73
N SER A 151 17.75 -10.58 5.84
CA SER A 151 18.06 -11.67 4.88
C SER A 151 18.95 -12.75 5.45
N GLU A 152 19.59 -12.50 6.59
CA GLU A 152 20.51 -13.45 7.22
C GLU A 152 19.76 -14.65 7.83
N PRO A 153 20.25 -15.89 7.62
CA PRO A 153 19.65 -17.06 8.24
C PRO A 153 19.91 -17.09 9.75
N ILE A 154 18.90 -17.54 10.52
CA ILE A 154 19.08 -17.83 11.94
C ILE A 154 19.52 -19.29 12.08
N TRP A 155 20.75 -19.49 12.54
CA TRP A 155 21.30 -20.82 12.78
C TRP A 155 20.82 -21.38 14.13
N GLY A 156 20.09 -22.49 14.09
CA GLY A 156 19.69 -23.24 15.28
C GLY A 156 20.58 -24.47 15.51
N LYS A 157 20.83 -24.84 16.77
CA LYS A 157 21.41 -26.14 17.10
C LYS A 157 20.33 -27.22 16.93
N SER A 158 20.43 -28.03 15.87
CA SER A 158 19.61 -29.24 15.76
C SER A 158 20.05 -30.25 16.80
N LYS A 159 19.21 -30.52 17.82
CA LYS A 159 19.37 -31.70 18.66
C LYS A 159 19.08 -32.90 17.77
N LYS A 160 20.13 -33.55 17.25
CA LYS A 160 19.98 -34.89 16.65
C LYS A 160 19.35 -35.79 17.73
N LYS A 161 18.09 -36.17 17.55
CA LYS A 161 17.60 -37.40 18.18
C LYS A 161 18.47 -38.50 17.60
N CYS A 162 19.38 -39.03 18.40
CA CYS A 162 20.14 -40.21 18.01
C CYS A 162 19.12 -41.35 17.92
N ASN A 163 18.71 -41.68 16.70
CA ASN A 163 18.19 -42.97 16.28
C ASN A 163 18.41 -43.05 14.76
N GLU A 164 19.53 -43.67 14.43
CA GLU A 164 19.82 -44.51 13.26
C GLU A 164 19.62 -44.05 11.80
N VAL A 165 20.68 -44.37 11.05
CA VAL A 165 20.86 -44.53 9.60
C VAL A 165 20.75 -43.29 8.70
N ARG A 166 21.96 -42.76 8.47
CA ARG A 166 22.41 -41.86 7.39
C ARG A 166 21.84 -42.27 6.02
N LYS A 167 21.02 -41.42 5.41
CA LYS A 167 20.93 -41.27 3.94
C LYS A 167 20.93 -39.78 3.55
N SER A 168 22.01 -39.41 2.88
CA SER A 168 22.22 -38.30 1.93
C SER A 168 21.31 -37.06 2.04
N MET A 169 21.90 -35.92 2.46
CA MET A 169 21.33 -34.59 2.19
C MET A 169 21.71 -34.18 0.76
N HIS A 170 20.72 -34.18 -0.14
CA HIS A 170 20.79 -33.36 -1.36
C HIS A 170 20.47 -31.91 -1.00
N SER A 171 21.32 -31.03 -1.51
CA SER A 171 21.13 -29.57 -1.50
C SER A 171 19.84 -29.22 -2.24
N SER A 172 18.91 -28.59 -1.54
CA SER A 172 17.80 -27.88 -2.16
C SER A 172 17.66 -26.53 -1.46
N MET A 173 18.50 -25.59 -1.89
CA MET A 173 18.16 -24.17 -1.88
C MET A 173 16.82 -23.98 -2.60
N LYS A 174 15.88 -23.32 -1.93
CA LYS A 174 14.82 -22.43 -2.43
C LYS A 174 13.63 -22.56 -1.49
N LEU A 175 13.40 -21.53 -0.67
CA LEU A 175 12.08 -20.95 -0.48
C LEU A 175 12.24 -19.71 0.42
N TRP A 176 12.37 -18.55 -0.21
CA TRP A 176 11.78 -17.27 0.19
C TRP A 176 11.93 -16.37 -1.05
N LYS A 177 11.13 -16.67 -2.10
CA LYS A 177 10.73 -15.57 -2.99
C LYS A 177 9.74 -14.77 -2.16
N ILE A 178 10.24 -13.71 -1.52
CA ILE A 178 9.37 -12.58 -1.20
C ILE A 178 8.63 -12.26 -2.50
N ILE A 179 7.31 -12.13 -2.40
CA ILE A 179 6.46 -11.75 -3.51
C ILE A 179 6.85 -10.31 -3.85
N THR A 180 7.89 -10.14 -4.67
CA THR A 180 8.08 -8.94 -5.47
C THR A 180 7.06 -9.06 -6.58
N ILE A 181 5.91 -8.41 -6.42
CA ILE A 181 5.03 -8.16 -7.56
C ILE A 181 5.81 -7.20 -8.46
N ASN A 182 6.47 -7.74 -9.49
CA ASN A 182 7.02 -6.93 -10.56
C ASN A 182 5.84 -6.30 -11.31
N PHE A 183 5.54 -5.04 -11.02
CA PHE A 183 4.81 -4.18 -11.95
C PHE A 183 5.83 -3.50 -12.87
N THR A 184 6.35 -4.26 -13.83
CA THR A 184 6.82 -3.67 -15.10
C THR A 184 5.58 -3.32 -15.90
N LEU A 185 5.08 -2.10 -15.69
CA LEU A 185 4.38 -1.22 -16.64
C LEU A 185 3.87 -0.02 -15.83
N GLY A 186 4.63 1.08 -15.85
CA GLY A 186 4.15 2.41 -15.43
C GLY A 186 4.77 3.07 -14.20
N CYS A 187 5.59 2.38 -13.39
CA CYS A 187 6.35 3.04 -12.30
C CYS A 187 7.60 3.76 -12.85
N THR A 188 7.40 4.74 -13.72
CA THR A 188 8.42 5.76 -13.99
C THR A 188 8.14 6.97 -13.12
N TYR A 189 8.99 7.17 -12.12
CA TYR A 189 9.44 8.50 -11.70
C TYR A 189 8.50 9.41 -10.87
N TYR A 190 7.55 8.91 -10.06
CA TYR A 190 6.83 9.80 -9.12
C TYR A 190 6.55 9.26 -7.70
N ASP A 191 7.23 8.19 -7.26
CA ASP A 191 7.17 7.74 -5.85
C ASP A 191 8.12 8.56 -4.95
N VAL A 192 7.98 9.88 -5.01
CA VAL A 192 8.54 10.79 -4.00
C VAL A 192 7.36 11.60 -3.42
N CYS A 193 6.53 10.92 -2.63
CA CYS A 193 5.69 11.62 -1.67
C CYS A 193 6.63 12.16 -0.59
N TRP A 194 6.99 13.44 -0.70
CA TRP A 194 7.48 14.26 0.42
C TRP A 194 6.33 14.64 1.34
#